data_AF-A0A497N9D4-F1
#
_entry.id   AF-A0A497N9D4-F1
#
_cell.length_a   1.000
_cell.length_b   1.000
_cell.length_c   1.000
_cell.angle_alpha   90.00
_cell.angle_beta   90.00
_cell.angle_gamma   90.00
#
_symmetry.space_group_name_H-M   'P 1'
#
loop_
_entity.id
_entity.type
_entity.pdbx_description
1 polymer ?
#
loop_
_entity_poly.entity_id
_entity_poly.type
_entity_poly.pdbx_seq_one_letter_code
_entity_poly.pdbx_strand_id
1 'polypeptide(L)'
;MSYCRKCGTEISTEMKFCSKCGASLQVPVQPSTLRDPMKDVKESNVLNAISVGAILIILAVTYLRYPIDASIIADYFESMGSQGMFIKPPSILFDLVIFFLSALGVWTITFSGLRVIIQKTVKASLTDFFGGLFCLFTAFLISNYASDVLTERMTLAYIVITLGFLIIINTIIRFAFSKKSRYMHHVMGYDP
;
A
#
# COMPACT_ATOMS: atom_id res chain seq x y z
N MET A 1 3.26 -47.11 24.74
CA MET A 1 1.94 -47.74 24.55
C MET A 1 1.01 -46.69 24.01
N SER A 2 0.43 -46.89 22.82
CA SER A 2 -0.53 -45.96 22.22
C SER A 2 -1.94 -46.55 22.34
N TYR A 3 -2.93 -45.68 22.49
CA TYR A 3 -4.34 -46.06 22.57
C TYR A 3 -5.11 -45.46 21.38
N CYS A 4 -6.07 -46.19 20.85
CA CYS A 4 -6.92 -45.72 19.77
C CYS A 4 -7.80 -44.56 20.27
N ARG A 5 -7.73 -43.39 19.62
CA ARG A 5 -8.54 -42.21 19.99
C ARG A 5 -10.06 -42.42 19.82
N LYS A 6 -10.48 -43.42 19.05
CA LYS A 6 -11.91 -43.68 18.78
C LYS A 6 -12.54 -44.68 19.78
N CYS A 7 -11.78 -45.65 20.28
CA CYS A 7 -12.34 -46.74 21.09
C CYS A 7 -11.52 -47.09 22.35
N GLY A 8 -10.43 -46.37 22.64
CA GLY A 8 -9.62 -46.54 23.84
C GLY A 8 -8.84 -47.86 23.92
N THR A 9 -8.81 -48.66 22.84
CA THR A 9 -8.09 -49.95 22.84
C THR A 9 -6.61 -49.73 22.63
N GLU A 10 -5.78 -50.49 23.33
CA GLU A 10 -4.33 -50.48 23.16
C GLU A 10 -3.96 -50.95 21.75
N ILE A 11 -3.09 -50.19 21.09
CA ILE A 11 -2.68 -50.41 19.71
C ILE A 11 -1.15 -50.47 19.64
N SER A 12 -0.62 -51.38 18.82
CA SER A 12 0.82 -51.37 18.52
C SER A 12 1.10 -50.28 17.47
N THR A 13 2.30 -49.70 17.56
CA THR A 13 2.73 -48.55 16.75
C THR A 13 2.88 -48.83 15.26
N GLU A 14 2.76 -50.08 14.83
CA GLU A 14 2.95 -50.51 13.43
C GLU A 14 1.63 -50.79 12.69
N MET A 15 0.47 -50.72 13.37
CA MET A 15 -0.82 -51.03 12.75
C MET A 15 -1.39 -49.83 11.99
N LYS A 16 -1.78 -50.05 10.72
CA LYS A 16 -2.41 -49.02 9.87
C LYS A 16 -3.86 -48.71 10.27
N PHE A 17 -4.54 -49.68 10.88
CA PHE A 17 -5.93 -49.59 11.32
C PHE A 17 -6.10 -50.22 12.71
N CYS A 18 -7.06 -49.72 13.50
CA CYS A 18 -7.42 -50.32 14.77
C CYS A 18 -8.19 -51.63 14.54
N SER A 19 -7.70 -52.73 15.11
CA SER A 19 -8.29 -54.08 15.01
C SER A 19 -9.70 -54.20 15.60
N LYS A 20 -10.08 -53.33 16.55
CA LYS A 20 -11.38 -53.40 17.24
C LYS A 20 -12.49 -52.56 16.58
N CYS A 21 -12.15 -51.38 16.05
CA CYS A 21 -13.14 -50.42 15.55
C CYS A 21 -12.95 -50.02 14.08
N GLY A 22 -11.92 -50.54 13.42
CA GLY A 22 -11.61 -50.26 12.01
C GLY A 22 -11.09 -48.84 11.75
N ALA A 23 -10.83 -48.03 12.77
CA ALA A 23 -10.35 -46.66 12.58
C ALA A 23 -8.94 -46.63 11.98
N SER A 24 -8.73 -45.83 10.92
CA SER A 24 -7.40 -45.56 10.38
C SER A 24 -6.54 -44.85 11.42
N LEU A 25 -5.36 -45.40 11.69
CA LEU A 25 -4.36 -44.82 12.59
C LEU A 25 -3.34 -43.96 11.82
N GLN A 26 -3.43 -43.96 10.49
CA GLN A 26 -2.66 -43.05 9.65
C GLN A 26 -3.27 -41.66 9.76
N VAL A 27 -2.54 -40.75 10.40
CA VAL A 27 -2.75 -39.32 10.22
C VAL A 27 -2.70 -39.06 8.72
N PRO A 28 -3.74 -38.46 8.11
CA PRO A 28 -3.67 -38.07 6.72
C PRO A 28 -2.50 -37.09 6.63
N VAL A 29 -1.39 -37.53 6.04
CA VAL A 29 -0.43 -36.59 5.46
C VAL A 29 -1.19 -35.99 4.31
N GLN A 30 -1.92 -34.91 4.60
CA GLN A 30 -2.41 -34.03 3.56
C GLN A 30 -1.17 -33.70 2.72
N PRO A 31 -1.19 -33.91 1.40
CA PRO A 31 -0.17 -33.34 0.55
C PRO A 31 -0.28 -31.84 0.75
N SER A 32 0.58 -31.31 1.61
CA SER A 32 0.86 -29.90 1.68
C SER A 32 1.27 -29.57 0.25
N THR A 33 0.38 -28.87 -0.44
CA THR A 33 0.74 -28.21 -1.68
C THR A 33 1.97 -27.39 -1.33
N LEU A 34 3.15 -27.89 -1.72
CA LEU A 34 4.39 -27.12 -1.74
C LEU A 34 4.15 -26.02 -2.78
N ARG A 35 3.39 -24.99 -2.39
CA ARG A 35 3.59 -23.67 -2.92
C ARG A 35 4.99 -23.33 -2.48
N ASP A 36 5.90 -23.37 -3.44
CA ASP A 36 7.26 -22.88 -3.29
C ASP A 36 7.18 -21.45 -2.73
N PRO A 37 7.49 -21.23 -1.44
CA PRO A 37 7.43 -19.91 -0.83
C PRO A 37 8.49 -18.97 -1.42
N MET A 38 9.41 -19.48 -2.26
CA MET A 38 10.50 -18.71 -2.84
C MET A 38 10.08 -17.97 -4.12
N LYS A 39 9.00 -18.38 -4.81
CA LYS A 39 8.58 -17.71 -6.06
C LYS A 39 7.87 -16.37 -5.81
N ASP A 40 7.01 -16.30 -4.78
CA ASP A 40 6.26 -15.09 -4.40
C ASP A 40 7.16 -13.97 -3.81
N VAL A 41 8.31 -14.31 -3.23
CA VAL A 41 9.26 -13.33 -2.67
C VAL A 41 10.04 -12.61 -3.77
N LYS A 42 10.26 -13.22 -4.93
CA LYS A 42 11.08 -12.62 -5.99
C LYS A 42 10.32 -11.58 -6.82
N GLU A 43 9.05 -11.83 -7.14
CA GLU A 43 8.25 -10.91 -7.99
C GLU A 43 7.82 -9.63 -7.26
N SER A 44 7.54 -9.70 -5.95
CA SER A 44 7.17 -8.52 -5.15
C SER A 44 8.33 -7.53 -4.98
N ASN A 45 9.54 -8.04 -4.76
CA ASN A 45 10.74 -7.22 -4.59
C ASN A 45 11.18 -6.52 -5.88
N VAL A 46 11.01 -7.16 -7.04
CA VAL A 46 11.35 -6.54 -8.34
C VAL A 46 10.43 -5.37 -8.66
N LEU A 47 9.11 -5.52 -8.46
CA LEU A 47 8.17 -4.41 -8.67
C LEU A 47 8.51 -3.23 -7.74
N ASN A 48 8.75 -3.50 -6.46
CA ASN A 48 9.09 -2.45 -5.51
C ASN A 48 10.37 -1.70 -5.91
N ALA A 49 11.40 -2.41 -6.38
CA ALA A 49 12.62 -1.80 -6.87
C ALA A 49 12.39 -0.90 -8.11
N ILE A 50 11.54 -1.32 -9.05
CA ILE A 50 11.16 -0.51 -10.22
C ILE A 50 10.48 0.79 -9.79
N SER A 51 9.59 0.73 -8.80
CA SER A 51 8.91 1.92 -8.27
C SER A 51 9.90 2.93 -7.66
N VAL A 52 10.85 2.45 -6.85
CA VAL A 52 11.89 3.31 -6.25
C VAL A 52 12.75 3.96 -7.34
N GLY A 53 13.16 3.18 -8.35
CA GLY A 53 13.95 3.70 -9.47
C GLY A 53 13.23 4.82 -10.22
N ALA A 54 11.95 4.66 -10.52
CA ALA A 54 11.18 5.69 -11.19
C ALA A 54 10.95 6.95 -10.34
N ILE A 55 10.76 6.81 -9.02
CA ILE A 55 10.69 7.97 -8.11
C ILE A 55 12.00 8.77 -8.14
N LEU A 56 13.15 8.08 -8.15
CA LEU A 56 14.45 8.73 -8.27
C LEU A 56 14.63 9.43 -9.62
N ILE A 57 14.18 8.81 -10.71
CA ILE A 57 14.21 9.43 -12.04
C ILE A 57 13.31 10.67 -12.07
N ILE A 58 12.09 10.59 -11.54
CA ILE A 58 11.17 11.73 -11.46
C ILE A 58 11.82 12.87 -10.66
N LEU A 59 12.40 12.56 -9.50
CA LEU A 59 13.10 13.55 -8.67
C LEU A 59 14.27 14.21 -9.42
N ALA A 60 15.08 13.40 -10.12
CA ALA A 60 16.19 13.91 -10.93
C ALA A 60 15.70 14.81 -12.07
N VAL A 61 14.64 14.41 -12.78
CA VAL A 61 14.03 15.21 -13.86
C VAL A 61 13.44 16.51 -13.30
N THR A 62 12.78 16.47 -12.14
CA THR A 62 12.28 17.66 -11.46
C THR A 62 13.43 18.63 -11.15
N TYR A 63 14.53 18.13 -10.59
CA TYR A 63 15.71 18.95 -10.28
C TYR A 63 16.34 19.56 -11.54
N LEU A 64 16.47 18.78 -12.62
CA LEU A 64 17.00 19.28 -13.90
C LEU A 64 16.07 20.32 -14.56
N ARG A 65 14.75 20.19 -14.37
CA ARG A 65 13.77 21.11 -14.96
C ARG A 65 13.67 22.42 -14.20
N TYR A 66 13.86 22.37 -12.88
CA TYR A 66 13.73 23.46 -11.94
C TYR A 66 15.00 23.54 -11.07
N PRO A 67 16.09 24.12 -11.58
CA PRO A 67 17.29 24.31 -10.79
C PRO A 67 16.97 25.26 -9.64
N ILE A 68 16.93 24.73 -8.41
CA ILE A 68 16.71 25.53 -7.21
C ILE A 68 18.07 25.95 -6.67
N ASP A 69 18.32 27.26 -6.63
CA ASP A 69 19.44 27.80 -5.87
C ASP A 69 19.10 27.78 -4.38
N ALA A 70 20.00 27.24 -3.56
CA ALA A 70 19.80 27.14 -2.12
C ALA A 70 19.62 28.52 -1.44
N SER A 71 20.14 29.58 -2.06
CA SER A 71 19.97 30.97 -1.61
C SER A 71 18.50 31.40 -1.60
N ILE A 72 17.70 31.02 -2.60
CA ILE A 72 16.28 31.40 -2.69
C ILE A 72 15.49 30.86 -1.49
N ILE A 73 15.81 29.64 -1.07
CA ILE A 73 15.18 29.00 0.08
C ILE A 73 15.63 29.70 1.37
N ALA A 74 16.93 29.97 1.51
CA ALA A 74 17.47 30.65 2.67
C ALA A 74 16.88 32.06 2.86
N ASP A 75 16.85 32.86 1.80
CA ASP A 75 16.30 34.22 1.79
C ASP A 75 14.82 34.22 2.15
N TYR A 76 14.05 33.23 1.66
CA TYR A 76 12.65 33.08 1.99
C TYR A 76 12.44 32.84 3.50
N PHE A 77 13.17 31.89 4.10
CA PHE A 77 13.06 31.60 5.53
C PHE A 77 13.56 32.75 6.40
N GLU A 78 14.59 33.48 5.97
CA GLU A 78 15.09 34.66 6.67
C GLU A 78 14.04 35.80 6.65
N SER A 79 13.38 36.01 5.50
CA SER A 79 12.27 36.97 5.39
C SER A 79 11.08 36.61 6.29
N MET A 80 10.76 35.31 6.38
CA MET A 80 9.67 34.82 7.22
C MET A 80 10.01 34.97 8.71
N GLY A 81 11.24 34.62 9.10
CA GLY A 81 11.73 34.72 10.47
C GLY A 81 11.81 36.16 10.96
N SER A 82 12.20 37.09 10.09
CA SER A 82 12.30 38.52 10.43
C SER A 82 10.94 39.22 10.52
N GLN A 83 9.98 38.87 9.65
CA GLN A 83 8.67 39.52 9.62
C GLN A 83 7.62 38.87 10.52
N GLY A 84 7.85 37.64 10.99
CA GLY A 84 6.92 36.92 11.88
C GLY A 84 5.56 36.62 11.23
N MET A 85 5.46 36.71 9.91
CA MET A 85 4.25 36.45 9.13
C MET A 85 4.52 35.41 8.04
N PHE A 86 3.51 34.61 7.72
CA PHE A 86 3.60 33.64 6.63
C PHE A 86 3.43 34.34 5.29
N ILE A 87 4.52 34.38 4.50
CA ILE A 87 4.55 35.00 3.17
C ILE A 87 4.43 33.90 2.12
N LYS A 88 3.66 34.14 1.05
CA LYS A 88 3.51 33.21 -0.08
C LYS A 88 4.90 32.88 -0.66
N PRO A 89 5.27 31.59 -0.78
CA PRO A 89 6.53 31.18 -1.42
C PRO A 89 6.67 31.71 -2.85
N PRO A 90 7.90 31.83 -3.37
CA PRO A 90 8.15 32.13 -4.78
C PRO A 90 7.44 31.13 -5.71
N SER A 91 6.96 31.62 -6.86
CA SER A 91 6.24 30.80 -7.86
C SER A 91 7.03 29.57 -8.33
N ILE A 92 8.36 29.66 -8.41
CA ILE A 92 9.22 28.55 -8.84
C ILE A 92 9.13 27.32 -7.92
N LEU A 93 8.89 27.54 -6.62
CA LEU A 93 8.70 26.44 -5.67
C LEU A 93 7.35 25.78 -5.88
N PHE A 94 6.31 26.55 -6.23
CA PHE A 94 5.02 25.98 -6.59
C PHE A 94 5.11 25.14 -7.86
N ASP A 95 5.74 25.65 -8.92
CA ASP A 95 5.88 24.92 -10.18
C ASP A 95 6.62 23.60 -10.00
N LEU A 96 7.67 23.61 -9.19
CA LEU A 96 8.41 22.40 -8.82
C LEU A 96 7.52 21.38 -8.12
N VAL A 97 6.78 21.82 -7.08
CA VAL A 97 5.92 20.94 -6.28
C VAL A 97 4.77 20.39 -7.12
N ILE A 98 4.16 21.22 -7.98
CA ILE A 98 3.08 20.83 -8.89
C ILE A 98 3.58 19.79 -9.89
N PHE A 99 4.71 20.03 -10.54
CA PHE A 99 5.30 19.09 -11.50
C PHE A 99 5.65 17.76 -10.82
N PHE A 100 6.30 17.81 -9.67
CA PHE A 100 6.69 16.61 -8.93
C PHE A 100 5.47 15.78 -8.49
N LEU A 101 4.47 16.41 -7.86
CA LEU A 101 3.25 15.73 -7.42
C LEU A 101 2.45 15.17 -8.59
N SER A 102 2.37 15.90 -9.71
CA SER A 102 1.66 15.42 -10.89
C SER A 102 2.36 14.22 -11.53
N ALA A 103 3.69 14.28 -11.69
CA ALA A 103 4.48 13.17 -12.20
C ALA A 103 4.39 11.92 -11.30
N LEU A 104 4.50 12.09 -9.98
CA LEU A 104 4.30 11.00 -9.01
C LEU A 104 2.89 10.44 -9.05
N GLY A 105 1.88 11.29 -9.15
CA GLY A 105 0.47 10.88 -9.22
C GLY A 105 0.19 10.02 -10.45
N VAL A 106 0.66 10.44 -11.62
CA VAL A 106 0.56 9.65 -12.85
C VAL A 106 1.31 8.33 -12.72
N TRP A 107 2.57 8.38 -12.27
CA TRP A 107 3.42 7.19 -12.14
C TRP A 107 2.80 6.13 -11.21
N THR A 108 2.32 6.54 -10.04
CA THR A 108 1.73 5.63 -9.04
C THR A 108 0.42 5.00 -9.54
N ILE A 109 -0.41 5.73 -10.27
CA ILE A 109 -1.61 5.17 -10.93
C ILE A 109 -1.22 4.15 -12.00
N THR A 110 -0.24 4.47 -12.86
CA THR A 110 0.26 3.55 -13.88
C THR A 110 0.82 2.27 -13.24
N PHE A 111 1.60 2.42 -12.17
CA PHE A 111 2.21 1.32 -11.46
C PHE A 111 1.18 0.46 -10.72
N SER A 112 0.13 1.07 -10.17
CA SER A 112 -1.03 0.36 -9.61
C SER A 112 -1.70 -0.54 -10.66
N GLY A 113 -1.96 0.00 -11.86
CA GLY A 113 -2.52 -0.78 -12.98
C GLY A 113 -1.63 -1.97 -13.37
N LEU A 114 -0.33 -1.74 -13.47
CA LEU A 114 0.66 -2.78 -13.76
C LEU A 114 0.66 -3.88 -12.68
N ARG A 115 0.59 -3.49 -11.41
CA ARG A 115 0.54 -4.40 -10.26
C ARG A 115 -0.72 -5.26 -10.23
N VAL A 116 -1.89 -4.71 -10.62
CA VAL A 116 -3.12 -5.50 -10.77
C VAL A 116 -2.97 -6.59 -11.82
N ILE A 117 -2.36 -6.25 -12.96
CA ILE A 117 -2.19 -7.19 -14.09
C ILE A 117 -1.22 -8.32 -13.73
N ILE A 118 -0.08 -7.98 -13.11
CA ILE A 118 0.99 -8.94 -12.80
C ILE A 118 0.68 -9.75 -11.53
N GLN A 119 0.39 -9.08 -10.41
CA GLN A 119 0.36 -9.72 -9.09
C GLN A 119 -1.06 -10.10 -8.63
N LYS A 120 -2.11 -9.78 -9.41
CA LYS A 120 -3.54 -9.99 -9.07
C LYS A 120 -3.94 -9.51 -7.66
N THR A 121 -3.14 -8.62 -7.07
CA THR A 121 -3.28 -8.18 -5.68
C THR A 121 -4.06 -6.88 -5.65
N VAL A 122 -5.38 -7.01 -5.60
CA VAL A 122 -6.31 -5.86 -5.66
C VAL A 122 -6.12 -4.92 -4.46
N LYS A 123 -5.82 -5.46 -3.27
CA LYS A 123 -5.73 -4.66 -2.04
C LYS A 123 -4.58 -3.66 -2.06
N ALA A 124 -3.37 -4.11 -2.39
CA ALA A 124 -2.19 -3.23 -2.48
C ALA A 124 -2.36 -2.19 -3.59
N SER A 125 -2.93 -2.61 -4.72
CA SER A 125 -3.15 -1.74 -5.87
C SER A 125 -4.15 -0.62 -5.59
N LEU A 126 -5.20 -0.88 -4.79
CA LEU A 126 -6.16 0.16 -4.39
C LEU A 126 -5.46 1.27 -3.59
N THR A 127 -4.60 0.92 -2.64
CA THR A 127 -3.87 1.92 -1.85
C THR A 127 -2.96 2.78 -2.73
N ASP A 128 -2.23 2.18 -3.68
CA ASP A 128 -1.39 2.92 -4.63
C ASP A 128 -2.21 3.83 -5.55
N PHE A 129 -3.37 3.36 -6.01
CA PHE A 129 -4.27 4.13 -6.87
C PHE A 129 -4.82 5.37 -6.16
N PHE A 130 -5.34 5.19 -4.93
CA PHE A 130 -5.84 6.30 -4.13
C PHE A 130 -4.73 7.27 -3.74
N GLY A 131 -3.52 6.77 -3.47
CA GLY A 131 -2.34 7.61 -3.24
C GLY A 131 -1.97 8.47 -4.45
N GLY A 132 -2.01 7.90 -5.65
CA GLY A 132 -1.75 8.65 -6.88
C GLY A 132 -2.82 9.68 -7.19
N LEU A 133 -4.10 9.33 -7.01
CA LEU A 133 -5.21 10.27 -7.17
C LEU A 133 -5.12 11.42 -6.16
N PHE A 134 -4.72 11.13 -4.93
CA PHE A 134 -4.46 12.16 -3.92
C PHE A 134 -3.35 13.12 -4.37
N CYS A 135 -2.23 12.59 -4.86
CA CYS A 135 -1.13 13.43 -5.35
C CYS A 135 -1.59 14.35 -6.50
N LEU A 136 -2.37 13.84 -7.45
CA LEU A 136 -2.94 14.65 -8.53
C LEU A 136 -3.90 15.72 -8.02
N PHE A 137 -4.76 15.37 -7.07
CA PHE A 137 -5.70 16.31 -6.46
C PHE A 137 -4.95 17.41 -5.69
N THR A 138 -3.91 17.05 -4.93
CA THR A 138 -3.07 18.02 -4.23
C THR A 138 -2.33 18.92 -5.22
N ALA A 139 -1.78 18.38 -6.31
CA ALA A 139 -1.16 19.19 -7.37
C ALA A 139 -2.15 20.19 -7.97
N PHE A 140 -3.39 19.74 -8.24
CA PHE A 140 -4.47 20.59 -8.73
C PHE A 140 -4.82 21.71 -7.73
N LEU A 141 -4.96 21.40 -6.44
CA LEU A 141 -5.22 22.41 -5.41
C LEU A 141 -4.10 23.44 -5.30
N ILE A 142 -2.84 22.99 -5.30
CA ILE A 142 -1.67 23.87 -5.23
C ILE A 142 -1.60 24.77 -6.46
N SER A 143 -1.91 24.25 -7.66
CA SER A 143 -1.97 25.04 -8.89
C SER A 143 -3.03 26.13 -8.83
N ASN A 144 -4.23 25.84 -8.31
CA ASN A 144 -5.28 26.83 -8.13
C ASN A 144 -4.96 27.87 -7.04
N TYR A 145 -4.25 27.45 -5.99
CA TYR A 145 -3.73 28.37 -4.97
C TYR A 145 -2.64 29.29 -5.53
N ALA A 146 -1.73 28.76 -6.36
CA ALA A 146 -0.68 29.55 -7.01
C ALA A 146 -1.26 30.65 -7.90
N SER A 147 -2.34 30.34 -8.63
CA SER A 147 -3.09 31.27 -9.48
C SER A 147 -4.03 32.22 -8.72
N ASP A 148 -3.98 32.25 -7.38
CA ASP A 148 -4.83 33.07 -6.51
C ASP A 148 -6.35 32.85 -6.67
N VAL A 149 -6.74 31.72 -7.28
CA VAL A 149 -8.15 31.30 -7.44
C VAL A 149 -8.69 30.76 -6.13
N LEU A 150 -7.88 29.98 -5.41
CA LEU A 150 -8.23 29.44 -4.10
C LEU A 150 -7.53 30.20 -2.98
N THR A 151 -8.27 30.55 -1.94
CA THR A 151 -7.70 31.08 -0.70
C THR A 151 -6.95 29.98 0.06
N GLU A 152 -5.95 30.37 0.86
CA GLU A 152 -5.19 29.47 1.75
C GLU A 152 -6.12 28.60 2.62
N ARG A 153 -7.12 29.23 3.25
CA ARG A 153 -8.10 28.54 4.11
C ARG A 153 -8.89 27.45 3.37
N MET A 154 -9.28 27.73 2.12
CA MET A 154 -10.02 26.77 1.29
C MET A 154 -9.13 25.60 0.88
N THR A 155 -7.89 25.90 0.49
CA THR A 155 -6.89 24.90 0.09
C THR A 155 -6.61 23.93 1.25
N LEU A 156 -6.37 24.46 2.46
CA LEU A 156 -6.18 23.65 3.66
C LEU A 156 -7.43 22.81 3.98
N ALA A 157 -8.62 23.39 3.92
CA ALA A 157 -9.87 22.66 4.17
C ALA A 157 -10.05 21.48 3.21
N TYR A 158 -9.82 21.68 1.91
CA TYR A 158 -9.92 20.59 0.94
C TYR A 158 -8.88 19.49 1.15
N ILE A 159 -7.63 19.84 1.50
CA ILE A 159 -6.60 18.84 1.82
C ILE A 159 -7.03 17.98 3.01
N VAL A 160 -7.52 18.60 4.09
CA VAL A 160 -7.95 17.90 5.30
C VAL A 160 -9.16 17.00 5.01
N ILE A 161 -10.16 17.49 4.27
CA ILE A 161 -11.35 16.72 3.89
C ILE A 161 -10.94 15.50 3.05
N THR A 162 -10.11 15.68 2.04
CA THR A 162 -9.66 14.60 1.16
C THR A 162 -8.81 13.57 1.92
N LEU A 163 -7.91 14.02 2.81
CA LEU A 163 -7.13 13.13 3.65
C LEU A 163 -8.02 12.30 4.58
N GLY A 164 -9.02 12.93 5.21
CA GLY A 164 -10.01 12.24 6.04
C GLY A 164 -10.79 11.19 5.25
N PHE A 165 -11.25 11.53 4.05
CA PHE A 165 -11.95 10.61 3.16
C PHE A 165 -11.08 9.41 2.76
N LEU A 166 -9.81 9.63 2.43
CA LEU A 166 -8.86 8.57 2.11
C LEU A 166 -8.62 7.62 3.27
N ILE A 167 -8.49 8.13 4.50
CA ILE A 167 -8.34 7.31 5.71
C ILE A 167 -9.59 6.45 5.92
N ILE A 168 -10.79 7.02 5.74
CA ILE A 168 -12.05 6.28 5.86
C ILE A 168 -12.12 5.17 4.81
N ILE A 169 -11.88 5.48 3.54
CA ILE A 169 -11.87 4.48 2.45
C ILE A 169 -10.87 3.37 2.76
N ASN A 170 -9.63 3.72 3.12
CA ASN A 170 -8.59 2.73 3.39
C ASN A 170 -8.98 1.82 4.57
N THR A 171 -9.63 2.39 5.59
CA THR A 171 -10.16 1.64 6.73
C THR A 171 -11.26 0.67 6.30
N ILE A 172 -12.21 1.13 5.48
CA ILE A 172 -13.30 0.30 4.94
C ILE A 172 -12.73 -0.84 4.08
N ILE A 173 -11.78 -0.55 3.18
CA ILE A 173 -11.10 -1.56 2.36
C ILE A 173 -10.41 -2.59 3.26
N ARG A 174 -9.65 -2.15 4.26
CA ARG A 174 -8.98 -3.07 5.20
C ARG A 174 -9.98 -3.97 5.91
N PHE A 175 -11.13 -3.44 6.33
CA PHE A 175 -12.19 -4.20 7.00
C PHE A 175 -12.90 -5.19 6.05
N ALA A 176 -13.29 -4.74 4.85
CA ALA A 176 -13.97 -5.57 3.86
C ALA A 176 -13.13 -6.77 3.43
N PHE A 177 -11.83 -6.56 3.19
CA PHE A 177 -10.90 -7.65 2.83
C PHE A 177 -10.50 -8.52 4.02
N SER A 178 -10.47 -7.98 5.25
CA SER A 178 -10.26 -8.76 6.49
C SER A 178 -11.37 -9.80 6.70
N LYS A 179 -12.63 -9.42 6.44
CA LYS A 179 -13.78 -10.32 6.62
C LYS A 179 -13.72 -11.53 5.69
N LYS A 180 -13.20 -11.38 4.46
CA LYS A 180 -13.08 -12.47 3.47
C LYS A 180 -12.14 -13.61 3.93
N SER A 181 -11.11 -13.31 4.73
CA SER A 181 -10.22 -14.34 5.29
C SER A 181 -10.90 -15.17 6.39
N ARG A 182 -11.75 -14.57 7.22
CA ARG A 182 -12.48 -15.29 8.28
C ARG A 182 -13.58 -16.22 7.76
N TYR A 183 -14.26 -15.87 6.65
CA TYR A 183 -15.26 -16.75 6.06
C TYR A 183 -14.65 -18.01 5.43
N MET A 184 -13.42 -17.98 4.90
CA MET A 184 -12.77 -19.19 4.40
C MET A 184 -12.35 -20.16 5.52
N HIS A 185 -11.99 -19.67 6.71
CA HIS A 185 -11.77 -20.56 7.85
C HIS A 185 -13.06 -21.21 8.34
N HIS A 186 -14.18 -20.48 8.35
CA HIS A 186 -15.44 -21.02 8.86
C HIS A 186 -16.13 -22.00 7.89
N VAL A 187 -15.91 -21.86 6.57
CA VAL A 187 -16.47 -22.77 5.55
C VAL A 187 -15.65 -24.06 5.39
N MET A 188 -14.37 -24.08 5.80
CA MET A 188 -13.51 -25.27 5.72
C MET A 188 -13.57 -26.19 6.95
N GLY A 189 -14.53 -25.99 7.86
CA GLY A 189 -14.85 -26.98 8.91
C GLY A 189 -13.67 -27.37 9.80
N TYR A 190 -12.81 -26.41 10.14
CA TYR A 190 -11.79 -26.60 11.17
C TYR A 190 -12.27 -25.92 12.44
N ASP A 191 -13.11 -26.63 13.20
CA ASP A 191 -13.28 -26.33 14.62
C ASP A 191 -12.04 -26.86 15.38
N PRO A 192 -11.46 -26.07 16.30
CA PRO A 192 -10.34 -26.50 17.14
C PRO A 192 -10.71 -27.64 18.10
#